data_AF-A0A0B0EEC6-F1
#
_entry.id   AF-A0A0B0EEC6-F1
#
_cell.length_a   1.000
_cell.length_b   1.000
_cell.length_c   1.000
_cell.angle_alpha   90.00
_cell.angle_beta   90.00
_cell.angle_gamma   90.00
#
_symmetry.space_group_name_H-M   'P 1'
#
loop_
_entity.id
_entity.type
_entity.pdbx_description
1 polymer ?
#
loop_
_entity_poly.entity_id
_entity_poly.type
_entity_poly.pdbx_seq_one_letter_code
_entity_poly.pdbx_strand_id
1 'polypeptide(L)'
;MQEIDLADNLQFEETQEGVRLECNDKNIPVNQDNLVCKAANLILKECGIKKGVLINLEKNIPVGAGLGGGSSDAAATLKALNSLWEVGLNDGELMEFAAKLGSDIPFFINGKTSLCSGRGEMISPVEVRSRMDYLILFPRVHISTETIYKNLKIDLTKKRKDVSFFFGCTEIFGGCRHCQVAV
;
A
#
# COMPACT_ATOMS: atom_id res chain seq x y z
N MET A 1 6.23 -4.98 5.81
CA MET A 1 5.78 -4.76 4.43
C MET A 1 6.97 -4.33 3.57
N GLN A 2 6.89 -4.60 2.27
CA GLN A 2 7.94 -4.30 1.29
C GLN A 2 7.27 -3.69 0.06
N GLU A 3 7.75 -2.53 -0.36
CA GLU A 3 7.38 -1.90 -1.63
C GLU A 3 8.15 -2.57 -2.78
N ILE A 4 7.50 -2.71 -3.93
CA ILE A 4 8.06 -3.30 -5.15
C ILE A 4 7.82 -2.36 -6.32
N ASP A 5 8.53 -2.59 -7.44
CA ASP A 5 8.46 -1.71 -8.61
C ASP A 5 7.16 -1.84 -9.44
N LEU A 6 6.26 -2.78 -9.09
CA LEU A 6 4.95 -2.90 -9.73
C LEU A 6 4.01 -1.80 -9.21
N ALA A 7 3.67 -0.84 -10.07
CA ALA A 7 2.93 0.36 -9.69
C ALA A 7 1.80 0.71 -10.67
N ASP A 8 0.82 1.45 -10.17
CA ASP A 8 -0.20 2.16 -10.96
C ASP A 8 0.26 3.58 -11.28
N ASN A 9 -0.31 4.19 -12.33
CA ASN A 9 -0.04 5.59 -12.65
C ASN A 9 -1.26 6.45 -12.34
N LEU A 10 -1.06 7.55 -11.62
CA LEU A 10 -2.09 8.54 -11.36
C LEU A 10 -1.69 9.90 -11.93
N GLN A 11 -2.62 10.54 -12.63
CA GLN A 11 -2.49 11.92 -13.09
C GLN A 11 -3.58 12.78 -12.45
N PHE A 12 -3.21 14.02 -12.12
CA PHE A 12 -4.07 14.95 -11.38
C PHE A 12 -4.17 16.26 -12.15
N GLU A 13 -5.39 16.71 -12.41
CA GLU A 13 -5.69 18.01 -13.01
C GLU A 13 -6.60 18.80 -12.07
N GLU A 14 -6.16 19.98 -11.67
CA GLU A 14 -6.98 20.88 -10.86
C GLU A 14 -8.21 21.35 -11.65
N THR A 15 -9.37 21.32 -11.01
CA THR A 15 -10.64 21.80 -11.58
C THR A 15 -11.29 22.80 -10.64
N GLN A 16 -12.43 23.37 -11.05
CA GLN A 16 -13.13 24.38 -10.24
C GLN A 16 -13.73 23.80 -8.96
N GLU A 17 -14.35 22.62 -9.02
CA GLU A 17 -14.98 21.97 -7.88
C GLU A 17 -15.18 20.46 -8.08
N GLY A 18 -15.29 19.75 -6.96
CA GLY A 18 -15.62 18.32 -6.93
C GLY A 18 -14.44 17.39 -7.21
N VAL A 19 -14.64 16.11 -6.91
CA VAL A 19 -13.68 15.03 -7.16
C VAL A 19 -14.23 14.14 -8.27
N ARG A 20 -13.48 14.03 -9.37
CA ARG A 20 -13.79 13.12 -10.48
C ARG A 20 -12.66 12.13 -10.65
N LEU A 21 -13.02 10.87 -10.86
CA LEU A 21 -12.08 9.78 -11.10
C LEU A 21 -12.42 9.12 -12.44
N GLU A 22 -11.42 8.94 -13.27
CA GLU A 22 -11.47 8.11 -14.47
C GLU A 22 -10.46 6.96 -14.30
N CYS A 23 -10.79 5.79 -14.84
CA CYS A 23 -9.96 4.60 -14.73
C CYS A 23 -9.94 3.84 -16.05
N ASN A 24 -8.77 3.32 -16.44
CA ASN A 24 -8.64 2.47 -17.63
C ASN A 24 -9.36 1.11 -17.46
N ASP A 25 -9.47 0.58 -16.24
CA ASP A 25 -10.21 -0.64 -15.92
C ASP A 25 -11.67 -0.34 -15.55
N LYS A 26 -12.59 -0.77 -16.42
CA LYS A 26 -14.05 -0.58 -16.27
C LYS A 26 -14.65 -1.34 -15.09
N ASN A 27 -13.95 -2.33 -14.53
CA ASN A 27 -14.43 -3.10 -13.39
C ASN A 27 -14.17 -2.39 -12.06
N ILE A 28 -13.38 -1.32 -12.06
CA ILE A 28 -13.07 -0.56 -10.86
C ILE A 28 -14.13 0.53 -10.70
N PRO A 29 -14.87 0.57 -9.57
CA PRO A 29 -15.80 1.65 -9.30
C PRO A 29 -15.09 2.99 -9.25
N VAL A 30 -15.55 3.96 -10.05
CA VAL A 30 -15.03 5.35 -10.05
C VAL A 30 -15.90 6.32 -9.25
N ASN A 31 -16.74 5.79 -8.37
CA ASN A 31 -17.63 6.57 -7.53
C ASN A 31 -16.96 7.01 -6.22
N GLN A 32 -17.72 7.63 -5.32
CA GLN A 32 -17.23 8.13 -4.03
C GLN A 32 -16.84 7.02 -3.03
N ASP A 33 -17.11 5.75 -3.34
CA ASP A 33 -16.66 4.62 -2.52
C ASP A 33 -15.20 4.23 -2.79
N ASN A 34 -14.63 4.66 -3.92
CA ASN A 34 -13.23 4.41 -4.27
C ASN A 34 -12.29 5.12 -3.28
N LEU A 35 -11.22 4.44 -2.86
CA LEU A 35 -10.26 4.99 -1.91
C LEU A 35 -9.53 6.24 -2.44
N VAL A 36 -9.31 6.35 -3.74
CA VAL A 36 -8.77 7.56 -4.39
C VAL A 36 -9.71 8.75 -4.19
N CYS A 37 -11.01 8.55 -4.47
CA CYS A 37 -12.02 9.59 -4.24
C CYS A 37 -12.12 9.96 -2.76
N LYS A 38 -12.08 8.97 -1.85
CA LYS A 38 -12.10 9.20 -0.40
C LYS A 38 -10.88 9.99 0.07
N ALA A 39 -9.69 9.68 -0.44
CA ALA A 39 -8.46 10.42 -0.13
C ALA A 39 -8.53 11.87 -0.60
N ALA A 40 -8.99 12.11 -1.82
CA ALA A 40 -9.15 13.46 -2.35
C ALA A 40 -10.15 14.28 -1.54
N ASN A 41 -11.33 13.73 -1.24
CA ASN A 41 -12.32 14.40 -0.40
C ASN A 41 -11.83 14.64 1.03
N LEU A 42 -11.01 13.73 1.58
CA LEU A 42 -10.46 13.89 2.92
C LEU A 42 -9.55 15.12 2.99
N ILE A 43 -8.62 15.30 2.04
CA ILE A 43 -7.78 16.51 1.99
C ILE A 43 -8.63 17.76 1.75
N LEU A 44 -9.58 17.72 0.80
CA LEU A 44 -10.45 18.88 0.54
C LEU A 44 -11.13 19.35 1.84
N LYS A 45 -11.68 18.40 2.60
CA LYS A 45 -12.39 18.68 3.85
C LYS A 45 -11.48 19.15 4.97
N GLU A 46 -10.42 18.40 5.28
CA GLU A 46 -9.57 18.65 6.44
C GLU A 46 -8.69 19.90 6.26
N CYS A 47 -8.35 20.23 5.00
CA CYS A 47 -7.49 21.38 4.68
C CYS A 47 -8.28 22.58 4.14
N GLY A 48 -9.62 22.50 4.09
CA GLY A 48 -10.48 23.62 3.67
C GLY A 48 -10.31 24.05 2.22
N ILE A 49 -9.89 23.14 1.34
CA ILE A 49 -9.68 23.41 -0.08
C ILE A 49 -11.04 23.47 -0.79
N LYS A 50 -11.26 24.55 -1.55
CA LYS A 50 -12.53 24.79 -2.28
C LYS A 50 -12.46 24.44 -3.77
N LYS A 51 -11.33 23.94 -4.22
CA LYS A 51 -11.07 23.55 -5.61
C LYS A 51 -11.56 22.13 -5.87
N GLY A 52 -11.55 21.72 -7.13
CA GLY A 52 -11.79 20.34 -7.55
C GLY A 52 -10.54 19.66 -8.10
N VAL A 53 -10.66 18.37 -8.37
CA VAL A 53 -9.63 17.60 -9.07
C VAL A 53 -10.24 16.52 -9.96
N LEU A 54 -9.70 16.40 -11.18
CA LEU A 54 -9.86 15.25 -12.05
C LEU A 54 -8.64 14.34 -11.86
N ILE A 55 -8.90 13.07 -11.55
CA ILE A 55 -7.89 12.06 -11.30
C ILE A 55 -8.03 10.99 -12.37
N ASN A 56 -6.98 10.75 -13.14
CA ASN A 56 -6.92 9.65 -14.11
C ASN A 56 -6.05 8.54 -13.53
N LEU A 57 -6.64 7.37 -13.31
CA LEU A 57 -5.98 6.17 -12.79
C LEU A 57 -5.74 5.16 -13.91
N GLU A 58 -4.48 4.89 -14.20
CA GLU A 58 -4.07 3.74 -15.00
C GLU A 58 -3.70 2.59 -14.07
N LYS A 59 -4.63 1.62 -13.96
CA LYS A 59 -4.47 0.45 -13.12
C LYS A 59 -3.65 -0.64 -13.81
N ASN A 60 -2.51 -0.98 -13.21
CA ASN A 60 -1.61 -2.07 -13.56
C ASN A 60 -1.53 -3.14 -12.45
N ILE A 61 -1.67 -2.74 -11.18
CA ILE A 61 -1.67 -3.67 -10.05
C ILE A 61 -2.98 -4.47 -10.07
N PRO A 62 -2.93 -5.82 -10.17
CA PRO A 62 -4.16 -6.60 -10.26
C PRO A 62 -5.03 -6.45 -9.01
N VAL A 63 -6.31 -6.14 -9.24
CA VAL A 63 -7.29 -5.96 -8.17
C VAL A 63 -7.48 -7.27 -7.41
N GLY A 64 -7.49 -7.19 -6.07
CA GLY A 64 -7.68 -8.36 -5.21
C GLY A 64 -6.45 -9.28 -5.11
N ALA A 65 -5.29 -8.89 -5.64
CA ALA A 65 -4.06 -9.69 -5.55
C ALA A 65 -3.38 -9.67 -4.17
N GLY A 66 -3.91 -8.92 -3.19
CA GLY A 66 -3.27 -8.76 -1.88
C GLY A 66 -2.00 -7.91 -1.90
N LEU A 67 -1.79 -7.12 -2.96
CA LEU A 67 -0.61 -6.28 -3.16
C LEU A 67 -0.79 -4.84 -2.67
N GLY A 68 -1.92 -4.52 -2.05
CA GLY A 68 -2.19 -3.18 -1.52
C GLY A 68 -2.42 -2.10 -2.58
N GLY A 69 -2.73 -2.44 -3.84
CA GLY A 69 -2.85 -1.45 -4.92
C GLY A 69 -3.81 -0.29 -4.63
N GLY A 70 -5.04 -0.57 -4.17
CA GLY A 70 -5.98 0.51 -3.80
C GLY A 70 -5.52 1.36 -2.62
N SER A 71 -4.76 0.77 -1.69
CA SER A 71 -4.15 1.50 -0.56
C SER A 71 -3.01 2.41 -1.04
N SER A 72 -2.19 1.92 -1.97
CA SER A 72 -1.14 2.70 -2.63
C SER A 72 -1.70 3.87 -3.42
N ASP A 73 -2.77 3.65 -4.20
CA ASP A 73 -3.43 4.71 -4.98
C ASP A 73 -3.95 5.85 -4.08
N ALA A 74 -4.52 5.49 -2.92
CA ALA A 74 -5.01 6.45 -1.94
C ALA A 74 -3.88 7.26 -1.29
N ALA A 75 -2.79 6.60 -0.89
CA ALA A 75 -1.60 7.27 -0.35
C ALA A 75 -0.95 8.21 -1.37
N ALA A 76 -0.83 7.75 -2.62
CA ALA A 76 -0.34 8.56 -3.73
C ALA A 76 -1.22 9.79 -3.97
N THR A 77 -2.54 9.64 -3.88
CA THR A 77 -3.50 10.75 -3.97
C THR A 77 -3.29 11.78 -2.86
N LEU A 78 -3.11 11.34 -1.61
CA LEU A 78 -2.82 12.26 -0.50
C LEU A 78 -1.55 13.06 -0.75
N LYS A 79 -0.46 12.39 -1.15
CA LYS A 79 0.83 13.05 -1.45
C LYS A 79 0.74 14.01 -2.63
N ALA A 80 0.09 13.58 -3.72
CA ALA A 80 -0.05 14.38 -4.92
C ALA A 80 -0.86 15.65 -4.66
N LEU A 81 -2.00 15.56 -3.95
CA LEU A 81 -2.83 16.72 -3.66
C LEU A 81 -2.21 17.66 -2.62
N ASN A 82 -1.50 17.12 -1.63
CA ASN A 82 -0.69 17.93 -0.72
C ASN A 82 0.33 18.79 -1.49
N SER A 83 0.97 18.21 -2.51
CA SER A 83 1.90 18.93 -3.38
C SER A 83 1.20 19.88 -4.36
N LEU A 84 0.12 19.44 -5.01
CA LEU A 84 -0.59 20.19 -6.05
C LEU A 84 -1.19 21.49 -5.50
N TRP A 85 -1.70 21.45 -4.27
CA TRP A 85 -2.33 22.59 -3.61
C TRP A 85 -1.43 23.26 -2.57
N GLU A 86 -0.15 22.86 -2.49
CA GLU A 86 0.83 23.42 -1.57
C GLU A 86 0.32 23.47 -0.11
N VAL A 87 -0.39 22.42 0.32
CA VAL A 87 -1.04 22.38 1.64
C VAL A 87 -0.01 22.40 2.77
N GLY A 88 1.16 21.78 2.55
CA GLY A 88 2.28 21.81 3.49
C GLY A 88 2.21 20.75 4.59
N LEU A 89 1.44 19.67 4.41
CA LEU A 89 1.42 18.56 5.35
C LEU A 89 2.75 17.81 5.32
N ASN A 90 3.26 17.45 6.49
CA ASN A 90 4.41 16.55 6.62
C ASN A 90 4.00 15.07 6.54
N ASP A 91 4.98 14.16 6.44
CA ASP A 91 4.72 12.72 6.30
C ASP A 91 3.91 12.13 7.48
N GLY A 92 4.09 12.66 8.70
CA GLY A 92 3.32 12.24 9.87
C GLY A 92 1.84 12.61 9.75
N GLU A 93 1.54 13.84 9.35
CA GLU A 93 0.17 14.31 9.12
C GLU A 93 -0.50 13.54 7.96
N LEU A 94 0.26 13.26 6.90
CA LEU A 94 -0.21 12.42 5.80
C LEU A 94 -0.51 10.99 6.26
N MET A 95 0.31 10.41 7.15
CA MET A 95 0.04 9.11 7.75
C MET A 95 -1.21 9.11 8.63
N GLU A 96 -1.47 10.18 9.38
CA GLU A 96 -2.71 10.31 10.15
C GLU A 96 -3.94 10.32 9.23
N PHE A 97 -3.86 11.01 8.09
CA PHE A 97 -4.94 11.02 7.09
C PHE A 97 -5.10 9.64 6.44
N ALA A 98 -3.99 9.01 6.06
CA ALA A 98 -3.96 7.65 5.53
C ALA A 98 -4.62 6.64 6.48
N ALA A 99 -4.33 6.73 7.79
CA ALA A 99 -4.86 5.82 8.81
C ALA A 99 -6.39 5.94 8.97
N LYS A 100 -6.98 7.11 8.67
CA LYS A 100 -8.45 7.29 8.64
C LYS A 100 -9.11 6.51 7.49
N LEU A 101 -8.37 6.24 6.41
CA LEU A 101 -8.88 5.59 5.19
C LEU A 101 -8.69 4.07 5.22
N GLY A 102 -7.60 3.57 5.83
CA GLY A 102 -7.30 2.14 5.89
C GLY A 102 -5.98 1.83 6.61
N SER A 103 -5.87 0.63 7.19
CA SER A 103 -4.70 0.22 8.00
C SER A 103 -3.41 0.10 7.20
N ASP A 104 -3.51 -0.27 5.93
CA ASP A 104 -2.34 -0.51 5.07
C ASP A 104 -1.87 0.76 4.34
N ILE A 105 -2.65 1.84 4.35
CA ILE A 105 -2.37 3.08 3.60
C ILE A 105 -1.17 3.85 4.19
N PRO A 106 -0.99 3.98 5.53
CA PRO A 106 0.16 4.68 6.10
C PRO A 106 1.52 4.16 5.61
N PHE A 107 1.65 2.86 5.36
CA PHE A 107 2.86 2.26 4.83
C PHE A 107 3.31 2.92 3.51
N PHE A 108 2.36 3.21 2.62
CA PHE A 108 2.64 3.77 1.29
C PHE A 108 2.99 5.28 1.30
N ILE A 109 2.88 5.96 2.44
CA ILE A 109 3.37 7.34 2.55
C ILE A 109 4.91 7.37 2.41
N ASN A 110 5.58 6.49 3.14
CA ASN A 110 7.04 6.38 3.17
C ASN A 110 7.59 5.27 2.27
N GLY A 111 6.80 4.22 2.03
CA GLY A 111 7.17 3.07 1.22
C GLY A 111 8.36 2.29 1.77
N LYS A 112 9.22 1.82 0.86
CA LYS A 112 10.44 1.05 1.11
C LYS A 112 10.17 -0.25 1.86
N THR A 113 11.05 -0.61 2.78
CA THR A 113 10.88 -1.75 3.68
C THR A 113 10.58 -1.24 5.07
N SER A 114 9.54 -1.80 5.70
CA SER A 114 9.17 -1.45 7.07
C SER A 114 8.64 -2.66 7.82
N LEU A 115 8.95 -2.73 9.11
CA LEU A 115 8.22 -3.58 10.05
C LEU A 115 6.88 -2.92 10.36
N CYS A 116 5.78 -3.66 10.20
CA CYS A 116 4.44 -3.16 10.45
C CYS A 116 3.83 -3.97 11.60
N SER A 117 3.21 -3.29 12.55
CA SER A 117 2.61 -3.90 13.75
C SER A 117 1.20 -3.34 14.01
N GLY A 118 0.53 -3.83 15.05
CA GLY A 118 -0.90 -3.55 15.27
C GLY A 118 -1.75 -4.30 14.25
N ARG A 119 -2.61 -3.57 13.56
CA ARG A 119 -3.35 -4.01 12.37
C ARG A 119 -2.60 -3.72 11.06
N GLY A 120 -1.40 -3.13 11.15
CA GLY A 120 -0.60 -2.70 10.00
C GLY A 120 -0.29 -1.20 10.02
N GLU A 121 -0.93 -0.43 10.90
CA GLU A 121 -0.85 1.03 10.94
C GLU A 121 0.40 1.57 11.65
N MET A 122 1.05 0.77 12.50
CA MET A 122 2.27 1.17 13.20
C MET A 122 3.49 0.77 12.37
N ILE A 123 4.12 1.75 11.72
CA ILE A 123 5.20 1.58 10.75
C ILE A 123 6.56 1.91 11.38
N SER A 124 7.48 0.95 11.34
CA SER A 124 8.88 1.12 11.72
C SER A 124 9.79 0.80 10.52
N PRO A 125 10.38 1.80 9.85
CA PRO A 125 11.27 1.59 8.71
C PRO A 125 12.44 0.66 9.03
N VAL A 126 12.79 -0.20 8.07
CA VAL A 126 13.92 -1.13 8.17
C VAL A 126 14.81 -0.96 6.95
N GLU A 127 16.12 -0.88 7.16
CA GLU A 127 17.09 -0.84 6.08
C GLU A 127 17.37 -2.26 5.57
N VAL A 128 17.06 -2.52 4.31
CA VAL A 128 17.45 -3.76 3.62
C VAL A 128 18.57 -3.43 2.64
N ARG A 129 19.75 -4.02 2.88
CA ARG A 129 20.97 -3.70 2.13
C ARG A 129 21.13 -4.48 0.83
N SER A 130 20.29 -5.48 0.59
CA SER A 130 20.39 -6.37 -0.57
C SER A 130 19.24 -6.14 -1.52
N ARG A 131 19.53 -6.04 -2.82
CA ARG A 131 18.50 -6.09 -3.86
C ARG A 131 17.81 -7.46 -3.81
N MET A 132 16.49 -7.46 -3.89
CA MET A 132 15.66 -8.66 -3.98
C MET A 132 14.91 -8.64 -5.30
N ASP A 133 14.94 -9.76 -6.02
CA ASP A 133 14.16 -9.94 -7.24
C ASP A 133 12.92 -10.78 -6.93
N TYR A 134 11.75 -10.33 -7.40
CA TYR A 134 10.46 -10.96 -7.12
C TYR A 134 9.80 -11.44 -8.41
N LEU A 135 9.26 -12.66 -8.38
CA LEU A 135 8.35 -13.17 -9.41
C LEU A 135 6.95 -13.29 -8.81
N ILE A 136 5.99 -12.52 -9.33
CA ILE A 136 4.60 -12.52 -8.87
C ILE A 136 3.77 -13.40 -9.78
N LEU A 137 3.17 -14.45 -9.22
CA LEU A 137 2.20 -15.30 -9.90
C LEU A 137 0.80 -14.93 -9.42
N PHE A 138 -0.01 -14.33 -10.29
CA PHE A 138 -1.39 -13.96 -9.98
C PHE A 138 -2.37 -14.94 -10.64
N PRO A 139 -2.95 -15.90 -9.88
CA PRO A 139 -3.80 -16.95 -10.43
C PRO A 139 -5.22 -16.48 -10.80
N ARG A 140 -5.52 -15.17 -10.67
CA ARG A 140 -6.85 -14.58 -10.89
C ARG A 140 -7.95 -15.15 -9.99
N VAL A 141 -7.56 -15.60 -8.80
CA VAL A 141 -8.50 -16.04 -7.76
C VAL A 141 -8.65 -14.92 -6.74
N HIS A 142 -9.88 -14.46 -6.54
CA HIS A 142 -10.18 -13.46 -5.52
C HIS A 142 -10.46 -14.13 -4.18
N ILE A 143 -9.72 -13.74 -3.15
CA ILE A 143 -9.92 -14.21 -1.78
C ILE A 143 -10.27 -12.99 -0.92
N SER A 144 -11.44 -13.00 -0.28
CA SER A 144 -11.84 -11.94 0.63
C SER A 144 -11.02 -11.98 1.91
N THR A 145 -10.30 -10.89 2.20
CA THR A 145 -9.57 -10.69 3.47
C THR A 145 -10.49 -10.95 4.66
N GLU A 146 -11.69 -10.36 4.65
CA GLU A 146 -12.67 -10.54 5.72
C GLU A 146 -13.05 -12.01 5.92
N THR A 147 -13.29 -12.75 4.83
CA THR A 147 -13.63 -14.18 4.91
C THR A 147 -12.49 -14.99 5.53
N ILE A 148 -11.24 -14.73 5.14
CA ILE A 148 -10.07 -15.41 5.72
C ILE A 148 -9.97 -15.14 7.22
N TYR A 149 -10.03 -13.87 7.64
CA TYR A 149 -9.93 -13.50 9.06
C TYR A 149 -11.10 -14.06 9.89
N LYS A 150 -12.33 -14.08 9.36
CA LYS A 150 -13.50 -14.68 10.05
C LYS A 150 -13.38 -16.18 10.25
N ASN A 151 -12.75 -16.89 9.32
CA ASN A 151 -12.61 -18.35 9.36
C ASN A 151 -11.28 -18.80 9.97
N LEU A 152 -10.41 -17.86 10.38
CA LEU A 152 -9.13 -18.16 10.97
C LEU A 152 -9.31 -18.75 12.37
N LYS A 153 -9.23 -20.07 12.48
CA LYS A 153 -9.12 -20.78 13.76
C LYS A 153 -7.66 -20.85 14.17
N ILE A 154 -7.22 -19.90 14.98
CA ILE A 154 -5.91 -19.97 15.61
C ILE A 154 -6.01 -20.95 16.79
N ASP A 155 -5.87 -22.24 16.51
CA ASP A 155 -5.34 -23.13 17.55
C ASP A 155 -3.90 -22.68 17.77
N LEU A 156 -3.65 -21.98 18.89
CA LEU A 156 -2.31 -21.58 19.30
C LEU A 156 -1.42 -22.83 19.24
N THR A 157 -0.57 -22.92 18.23
CA THR A 157 0.36 -24.03 18.09
C THR A 157 1.21 -24.07 19.35
N LYS A 158 1.00 -25.08 20.20
CA LYS A 158 1.73 -25.28 21.47
C LYS A 158 3.24 -25.46 21.28
N LYS A 159 3.71 -25.60 20.05
CA LYS A 159 5.13 -25.66 19.67
C LYS A 159 5.40 -24.57 18.64
N ARG A 160 6.52 -23.84 18.83
CA ARG A 160 7.14 -23.09 17.73
C ARG A 160 7.30 -24.07 16.57
N LYS A 161 6.58 -23.86 15.48
CA LYS A 161 7.01 -24.40 14.20
C LYS A 161 8.13 -23.45 13.78
N ASP A 162 9.36 -23.95 13.75
CA ASP A 162 10.45 -23.24 13.09
C ASP A 162 10.05 -23.09 11.63
N VAL A 163 9.44 -21.94 11.30
CA VAL A 163 9.26 -21.55 9.91
C VAL A 163 10.64 -21.14 9.44
N SER A 164 11.40 -22.12 9.00
CA SER A 164 12.64 -21.90 8.26
C SER A 164 12.20 -21.28 6.92
N PHE A 165 12.27 -19.96 6.83
CA PHE A 165 12.34 -19.32 5.52
C PHE A 165 13.58 -19.90 4.85
N PHE A 166 13.38 -20.70 3.81
CA PHE A 166 14.47 -21.20 2.98
C PHE A 166 15.20 -19.99 2.39
N PHE A 167 16.28 -19.55 3.03
CA PHE A 167 17.38 -18.88 2.35
C PHE A 167 18.15 -19.93 1.55
N GLY A 168 17.46 -20.56 0.60
CA GLY A 168 18.05 -21.44 -0.40
C GLY A 168 18.56 -20.61 -1.55
N CYS A 169 19.58 -19.77 -1.32
CA CYS A 169 20.30 -19.11 -2.41
C CYS A 169 21.77 -18.92 -2.01
N THR A 170 22.49 -20.03 -1.83
CA THR A 170 23.96 -20.01 -1.67
C THR A 170 24.68 -21.05 -2.53
N GLU A 171 24.01 -21.71 -3.48
CA GLU A 171 24.65 -22.71 -4.35
C GLU A 171 24.40 -22.54 -5.87
N ILE A 172 24.23 -21.30 -6.36
CA ILE A 172 24.41 -21.05 -7.80
C ILE A 172 25.64 -20.17 -8.10
N PHE A 173 26.11 -19.34 -7.16
CA PHE A 173 27.47 -18.78 -7.23
C PHE A 173 28.06 -18.73 -5.81
N GLY A 174 29.21 -19.39 -5.64
CA GLY A 174 29.69 -19.87 -4.34
C GLY A 174 30.10 -18.82 -3.31
N GLY A 175 30.17 -19.30 -2.06
CA GLY A 175 30.98 -18.71 -1.00
C GLY A 175 30.21 -18.07 0.15
N CYS A 176 29.42 -18.83 0.90
CA CYS A 176 28.94 -18.42 2.22
C CYS A 176 29.86 -18.98 3.31
N ARG A 177 30.44 -18.11 4.15
CA ARG A 177 30.92 -18.49 5.48
C ARG A 177 30.41 -17.48 6.50
N HIS A 178 29.56 -18.00 7.39
CA HIS A 178 29.11 -17.44 8.66
C HIS A 178 28.13 -16.26 8.62
N CYS A 179 26.86 -16.58 8.87
CA CYS A 179 25.96 -15.70 9.59
C CYS A 179 25.13 -16.54 10.58
N GLN A 180 25.56 -16.58 11.83
CA GLN A 180 24.71 -17.04 12.94
C GLN A 180 23.81 -15.85 13.33
N VAL A 181 22.50 -16.04 13.29
CA VAL A 181 21.53 -15.10 13.85
C VAL A 181 20.99 -15.73 15.13
N ALA A 182 21.37 -15.15 16.27
CA ALA A 182 20.67 -15.36 17.53
C ALA A 182 19.43 -14.45 17.57
N VAL A 183 18.36 -14.99 18.16
CA VAL A 183 16.99 -14.45 18.26
C VAL A 183 16.95 -12.99 18.72
#